data_AF-A0AAV4I7U9-F1
#
_entry.id   AF-A0AAV4I7U9-F1
#
_cell.length_a   1.000
_cell.length_b   1.000
_cell.length_c   1.000
_cell.angle_alpha   90.00
_cell.angle_beta   90.00
_cell.angle_gamma   90.00
#
_symmetry.space_group_name_H-M   'P 1'
#
loop_
_entity.id
_entity.type
_entity.pdbx_description
1 polymer ?
#
loop_
_entity_poly.entity_id
_entity_poly.type
_entity_poly.pdbx_seq_one_letter_code
_entity_poly.pdbx_strand_id
1 'polypeptide(L)'
;MTPRTKVVPVWIPSHVGIPGNEKVDELAKLALNQEIHDDKQVIWSELKLKVNTHLEQLWQTDCDTEVDNKLHEIRPNLKERFNYDEILNRKQ
;
A
#
# COMPACT_ATOMS: atom_id res chain seq x y z
N MET A 1 16.50 4.13 41.93
CA MET A 1 16.53 2.89 41.12
C MET A 1 15.12 2.36 41.03
N THR A 2 14.49 2.39 39.85
CA THR A 2 13.15 1.79 39.68
C THR A 2 13.28 0.27 39.69
N PRO A 3 12.44 -0.46 40.44
CA PRO A 3 12.50 -1.91 40.46
C PRO A 3 12.19 -2.48 39.06
N ARG A 4 12.97 -3.47 38.63
CA ARG A 4 12.75 -4.17 37.36
C ARG A 4 11.58 -5.15 37.54
N THR A 5 10.43 -4.85 36.96
CA THR A 5 9.28 -5.75 36.96
C THR A 5 9.50 -6.89 35.97
N LYS A 6 9.33 -8.14 36.42
CA LYS A 6 9.30 -9.30 35.53
C LYS A 6 7.89 -9.44 34.97
N VAL A 7 7.77 -9.50 33.65
CA VAL A 7 6.51 -9.68 32.92
C VAL A 7 6.61 -10.98 32.13
N VAL A 8 5.57 -11.82 32.21
CA VAL A 8 5.47 -13.06 31.44
C VAL A 8 4.24 -12.92 30.53
N PRO A 9 4.40 -12.86 29.20
CA PRO A 9 3.26 -12.87 28.29
C PRO A 9 2.67 -14.29 28.21
N VAL A 10 1.35 -14.38 28.19
CA VAL A 10 0.59 -15.63 27.99
C VAL A 10 -0.42 -15.39 26.89
N TRP A 11 -0.58 -16.38 26.00
CA TRP A 11 -1.60 -16.35 24.96
C TRP A 11 -2.85 -17.09 25.41
N ILE A 12 -4.01 -16.51 25.13
CA ILE A 12 -5.33 -17.09 25.44
C ILE A 12 -6.19 -16.97 24.18
N PRO A 13 -6.88 -18.04 23.73
CA PRO A 13 -7.81 -17.94 22.61
C PRO A 13 -9.01 -17.05 22.95
N SER A 14 -9.58 -16.40 21.94
CA SER A 14 -10.83 -15.64 22.14
C SER A 14 -12.02 -16.58 22.41
N HIS A 15 -13.05 -16.06 23.08
CA HIS A 15 -14.33 -16.75 23.34
C HIS A 15 -14.24 -18.04 24.17
N VAL A 16 -13.35 -18.07 25.16
CA VAL A 16 -13.16 -19.22 26.07
C VAL A 16 -13.93 -19.12 27.40
N GLY A 17 -14.83 -18.14 27.56
CA GLY A 17 -15.61 -17.98 28.80
C GLY A 17 -14.84 -17.32 29.95
N ILE A 18 -13.67 -16.74 29.71
CA ILE A 18 -12.89 -16.02 30.73
C ILE A 18 -13.35 -14.56 30.75
N PRO A 19 -14.01 -14.09 31.82
CA PRO A 19 -14.67 -12.78 31.82
C PRO A 19 -13.71 -11.60 31.56
N GLY A 20 -12.47 -11.68 32.07
CA GLY A 20 -11.45 -10.66 31.84
C GLY A 20 -10.98 -10.59 30.39
N ASN A 21 -10.84 -11.75 29.73
CA ASN A 21 -10.44 -11.83 28.33
C ASN A 21 -11.56 -11.31 27.41
N GLU A 22 -12.81 -11.67 27.72
CA GLU A 22 -13.99 -11.21 26.97
C GLU A 22 -14.20 -9.71 27.11
N LYS A 23 -14.03 -9.15 28.31
CA LYS A 23 -14.11 -7.71 28.51
C LYS A 23 -13.02 -6.94 27.76
N VAL A 24 -11.81 -7.47 27.72
CA VAL A 24 -10.71 -6.85 26.93
C VAL A 24 -11.01 -6.93 25.43
N ASP A 25 -11.51 -8.07 24.95
CA ASP A 25 -11.92 -8.26 23.55
C ASP A 25 -13.06 -7.31 23.15
N GLU A 26 -14.08 -7.15 24.00
CA GLU A 26 -15.18 -6.19 23.82
C GLU A 26 -14.65 -4.75 23.78
N LEU A 27 -13.80 -4.35 24.74
CA LEU A 27 -13.22 -3.01 24.77
C LEU A 27 -12.31 -2.73 23.57
N ALA A 28 -11.55 -3.72 23.11
CA ALA A 28 -10.74 -3.60 21.90
C ALA A 28 -11.60 -3.41 20.64
N LYS A 29 -12.72 -4.15 20.53
CA LYS A 29 -13.71 -3.98 19.45
C LYS A 29 -14.39 -2.60 19.51
N LEU A 30 -14.72 -2.11 20.70
CA LEU A 30 -15.28 -0.78 20.89
C LEU A 30 -14.29 0.33 20.55
N ALA A 31 -13.01 0.16 20.89
CA ALA A 31 -11.93 1.09 20.54
C ALA A 31 -11.67 1.14 19.03
N LEU A 32 -11.87 0.03 18.31
CA LEU A 32 -11.82 0.00 16.85
C LEU A 32 -12.97 0.80 16.21
N ASN A 33 -14.14 0.82 16.86
CA ASN A 33 -15.31 1.61 16.43
C ASN A 33 -15.23 3.07 16.89
N GLN A 34 -14.23 3.43 17.70
CA GLN A 34 -13.88 4.81 17.99
C GLN A 34 -13.16 5.32 16.75
N GLU A 35 -13.64 6.41 16.12
CA GLU A 35 -12.99 6.98 14.93
C GLU A 35 -11.51 7.26 15.22
N ILE A 36 -10.64 6.35 14.78
CA ILE A 36 -9.22 6.61 14.64
C ILE A 36 -9.13 7.55 13.45
N HIS A 37 -9.06 8.85 13.70
CA HIS A 37 -8.66 9.80 12.68
C HIS A 37 -7.20 9.55 12.30
N ASP A 38 -6.98 8.60 11.39
CA ASP A 38 -5.81 8.56 10.50
C ASP A 38 -6.12 8.00 9.10
N ASP A 39 -7.38 8.13 8.66
CA ASP A 39 -7.81 7.77 7.29
C ASP A 39 -7.14 8.62 6.19
N LYS A 40 -6.53 9.76 6.55
CA LYS A 40 -5.97 10.67 5.56
C LYS A 40 -4.79 10.06 4.81
N GLN A 41 -3.89 9.31 5.46
CA GLN A 41 -2.72 8.74 4.79
C GLN A 41 -3.07 7.65 3.77
N VAL A 42 -4.07 6.82 4.07
CA VAL A 42 -4.56 5.78 3.14
C VAL A 42 -5.22 6.44 1.93
N ILE A 43 -6.11 7.41 2.16
CA ILE A 43 -6.78 8.17 1.09
C ILE A 43 -5.76 8.89 0.20
N TRP A 44 -4.72 9.50 0.77
CA TRP A 44 -3.68 10.19 -0.02
C TRP A 44 -2.92 9.24 -0.94
N SER A 45 -2.57 8.05 -0.46
CA SER A 45 -1.84 7.05 -1.25
C SER A 45 -2.70 6.52 -2.40
N GLU A 46 -3.97 6.24 -2.13
CA GLU A 46 -4.93 5.80 -3.15
C GLU A 46 -5.26 6.91 -4.16
N LEU A 47 -5.44 8.14 -3.70
CA LEU A 47 -5.69 9.29 -4.56
C LEU A 47 -4.49 9.55 -5.47
N LYS A 48 -3.26 9.52 -4.92
CA LYS A 48 -2.03 9.67 -5.67
C LYS A 48 -1.89 8.58 -6.74
N LEU A 49 -2.19 7.33 -6.39
CA LEU A 49 -2.18 6.22 -7.34
C LEU A 49 -3.19 6.42 -8.47
N LYS A 50 -4.42 6.83 -8.15
CA LYS A 50 -5.48 7.11 -9.14
C LYS A 50 -5.09 8.25 -10.08
N VAL A 51 -4.60 9.36 -9.53
CA VAL A 51 -4.17 10.53 -10.32
C VAL A 51 -3.02 10.16 -11.26
N ASN A 52 -1.99 9.48 -10.74
CA ASN A 52 -0.85 9.07 -11.57
C ASN A 52 -1.28 8.09 -12.66
N THR A 53 -2.13 7.11 -12.34
CA THR A 53 -2.65 6.15 -13.33
C THR A 53 -3.44 6.87 -14.42
N HIS A 54 -4.25 7.86 -14.06
CA HIS A 54 -5.02 8.64 -15.02
C HIS A 54 -4.12 9.48 -15.93
N LEU A 55 -3.11 10.15 -15.38
CA LEU A 55 -2.13 10.91 -16.17
C LEU A 55 -1.33 9.99 -17.12
N GLU A 56 -0.93 8.81 -16.65
CA GLU A 56 -0.27 7.79 -17.48
C GLU A 56 -1.17 7.35 -18.66
N GLN A 57 -2.47 7.16 -18.42
CA GLN A 57 -3.43 6.79 -19.47
C GLN A 57 -3.63 7.90 -20.49
N LEU A 58 -3.72 9.16 -20.06
CA LEU A 58 -3.82 10.31 -20.96
C LEU A 58 -2.57 10.39 -21.83
N TRP A 59 -1.38 10.29 -21.23
CA TRP A 59 -0.13 10.34 -21.97
C TRP A 59 0.02 9.16 -22.95
N GLN A 60 -0.40 7.96 -22.55
CA GLN A 60 -0.44 6.80 -23.45
C GLN A 60 -1.39 7.06 -24.63
N THR A 61 -2.58 7.60 -24.38
CA THR A 61 -3.55 7.93 -25.42
C THR A 61 -2.99 8.94 -26.41
N ASP A 62 -2.39 10.02 -25.91
CA ASP A 62 -1.76 11.04 -26.76
C ASP A 62 -0.66 10.41 -27.63
N CYS A 63 0.18 9.58 -27.02
CA CYS A 63 1.26 8.86 -27.70
C CYS A 63 0.73 7.91 -28.79
N ASP A 64 -0.39 7.22 -28.53
CA ASP A 64 -1.03 6.29 -29.46
C ASP A 64 -1.69 7.02 -30.65
N THR A 65 -2.10 8.27 -30.46
CA THR A 65 -2.77 9.08 -31.49
C THR A 65 -1.81 9.90 -32.35
N GLU A 66 -0.56 10.08 -31.91
CA GLU A 66 0.48 10.75 -32.68
C GLU A 66 0.89 9.91 -33.89
N VAL A 67 0.68 10.46 -35.08
CA VAL A 67 1.10 9.84 -36.34
C VAL A 67 2.54 10.24 -36.59
N ASP A 68 3.44 9.27 -36.80
CA ASP A 68 4.90 9.44 -37.00
C ASP A 68 5.74 9.61 -35.70
N ASN A 69 5.29 9.01 -34.60
CA ASN A 69 6.05 8.96 -33.36
C ASN A 69 7.02 7.76 -33.33
N LYS A 70 8.29 7.99 -33.70
CA LYS A 70 9.37 6.99 -33.63
C LYS A 70 9.56 6.35 -32.25
N LEU A 71 9.21 7.08 -31.18
CA LEU A 71 9.28 6.53 -29.83
C LEU A 71 8.16 5.52 -29.58
N HIS A 72 6.98 5.71 -30.18
CA HIS A 72 5.87 4.77 -30.10
C HIS A 72 6.21 3.44 -30.77
N GLU A 73 6.88 3.48 -31.93
CA GLU A 73 7.36 2.26 -32.61
C GLU A 73 8.31 1.43 -31.74
N ILE A 74 9.17 2.10 -30.96
CA ILE A 74 10.15 1.45 -30.08
C ILE A 74 9.51 1.06 -28.74
N ARG A 75 8.55 1.85 -28.27
CA ARG A 75 7.92 1.72 -26.95
C ARG A 75 6.43 2.05 -27.01
N PRO A 76 5.60 1.09 -27.43
CA PRO A 76 4.16 1.27 -27.50
C PRO A 76 3.52 1.32 -26.10
N ASN A 77 4.18 0.79 -25.05
CA ASN A 77 3.68 0.86 -23.68
C ASN A 77 4.62 1.72 -22.80
N LEU A 78 4.14 2.91 -22.41
CA LEU A 78 4.91 3.85 -21.61
C LEU A 78 5.00 3.46 -20.13
N LYS A 79 4.17 2.51 -19.66
CA LYS A 79 4.14 2.05 -18.26
C LYS A 79 5.21 1.00 -17.95
N GLU A 80 5.71 0.28 -18.95
CA GLU A 80 6.83 -0.66 -18.76
C GLU A 80 8.08 0.10 -18.33
N ARG A 81 8.42 0.05 -17.03
CA ARG A 81 9.71 0.56 -16.57
C ARG A 81 10.81 -0.35 -17.09
N PHE A 82 11.83 0.27 -17.68
CA PHE A 82 13.07 -0.41 -18.00
C PHE A 82 13.65 -1.11 -16.77
N ASN A 83 13.88 -2.42 -16.89
CA ASN A 83 14.86 -3.07 -16.04
C ASN A 83 16.23 -2.64 -16.56
N TYR A 84 16.77 -1.55 -15.99
CA TYR A 84 18.02 -0.93 -16.45
C TYR A 84 19.18 -1.93 -16.46
N ASP A 85 19.16 -2.92 -15.56
CA ASP A 85 20.14 -4.00 -15.51
C ASP A 85 20.05 -4.92 -16.74
N GLU A 86 18.85 -5.14 -17.28
CA GLU A 86 18.64 -5.99 -18.46
C GLU A 86 19.07 -5.28 -19.77
N ILE A 87 18.95 -3.96 -19.82
CA ILE A 87 19.30 -3.14 -21.00
C ILE A 87 20.81 -2.98 -21.15
N LEU A 88 21.53 -2.85 -20.03
CA LEU A 88 22.98 -2.73 -20.03
C LEU A 88 23.64 -4.06 -20.45
N ASN A 89 23.00 -5.19 -20.16
CA ASN A 89 23.53 -6.53 -20.48
C ASN A 89 23.25 -7.00 -21.92
N ARG A 90 22.41 -6.30 -22.70
CA ARG A 90 22.16 -6.63 -24.12
C ARG A 90 23.18 -6.00 -25.09
N LYS A 91 24.19 -5.28 -24.59
CA LYS A 91 25.25 -4.64 -25.40
C LYS A 91 26.59 -5.39 -25.36
N GLN A 92 26.63 -6.64 -24.90
CA GLN A 92 27.81 -7.51 -24.95
C GLN A 92 27.67 -8.59 -26.03
#